data_AF-A7TD96-F1
#
_entry.id   AF-A7TD96-F1
#
_cell.length_a   1.000
_cell.length_b   1.000
_cell.length_c   1.000
_cell.angle_alpha   90.00
_cell.angle_beta   90.00
_cell.angle_gamma   90.00
#
_symmetry.space_group_name_H-M   'P 1'
#
loop_
_entity.id
_entity.type
_entity.pdbx_description
1 polymer ?
#
loop_
_entity_poly.entity_id
_entity_poly.type
_entity_poly.pdbx_seq_one_letter_code
_entity_poly.pdbx_strand_id
1 'polypeptide(L)' 'VDATKESGRLGRLLNHSVHGNCTTKLISIKGNPYLILVTSQDIKPGEELLYDYGERSKDIIESHPWLKA' A
#
# COMPACT_ATOMS: atom_id res chain seq x y z
N VAL A 1 -10.17 -5.09 -2.91
CA VAL A 1 -9.44 -6.37 -3.10
C VAL A 1 -9.21 -6.93 -1.71
N ASP A 2 -9.78 -8.08 -1.37
CA ASP A 2 -9.53 -8.72 -0.08
C ASP A 2 -8.26 -9.59 -0.20
N ALA A 3 -7.28 -9.32 0.67
CA ALA A 3 -6.00 -10.01 0.72
C ALA A 3 -5.74 -10.66 2.09
N THR A 4 -6.79 -10.99 2.85
CA THR A 4 -6.67 -11.57 4.19
C THR A 4 -5.98 -12.94 4.16
N LYS A 5 -6.33 -13.80 3.20
CA LYS A 5 -5.76 -15.15 3.06
C LYS A 5 -4.30 -15.10 2.63
N GLU A 6 -3.46 -15.88 3.32
CA GLU A 6 -2.07 -16.10 2.92
C GLU A 6 -1.97 -16.63 1.48
N SER A 7 -1.00 -16.09 0.74
CA SER A 7 -0.75 -16.46 -0.65
C SER A 7 0.70 -16.20 -1.02
N GLY A 8 1.15 -16.67 -2.19
CA GLY A 8 2.48 -16.34 -2.72
C GLY A 8 2.61 -14.93 -3.31
N ARG A 9 1.60 -14.06 -3.16
CA ARG A 9 1.63 -12.69 -3.70
C ARG A 9 2.16 -11.71 -2.65
N LEU A 10 3.10 -10.87 -3.06
CA LEU A 10 3.82 -9.97 -2.15
C LEU A 10 3.11 -8.64 -1.87
N GLY A 11 2.16 -8.23 -2.71
CA GLY A 11 1.55 -6.88 -2.62
C GLY A 11 0.87 -6.58 -1.27
N ARG A 12 0.34 -7.60 -0.59
CA ARG A 12 -0.30 -7.48 0.74
C ARG A 12 0.69 -7.24 1.90
N LEU A 13 1.98 -7.38 1.62
CA LEU A 13 3.05 -7.29 2.62
C LEU A 13 3.77 -5.94 2.62
N LEU A 14 3.44 -5.02 1.70
CA LEU A 14 4.00 -3.68 1.73
C LEU A 14 3.47 -2.94 2.94
N ASN A 15 4.36 -2.25 3.64
CA ASN A 15 4.05 -1.50 4.85
C ASN A 15 3.56 -0.08 4.55
N HIS A 16 3.15 0.60 5.62
CA HIS A 16 2.58 1.93 5.57
C HIS A 16 3.62 3.04 5.70
N SER A 17 3.46 4.10 4.92
CA SER A 17 3.92 5.45 5.28
C SER A 17 3.11 6.49 4.50
N VAL A 18 2.74 7.59 5.15
CA VAL A 18 2.12 8.78 4.51
C VAL A 18 3.05 9.41 3.47
N HIS A 19 4.37 9.24 3.64
CA HIS A 19 5.41 9.72 2.73
C HIS A 19 6.13 8.57 2.01
N GLY A 20 5.42 7.46 1.77
CA GLY A 20 5.95 6.28 1.10
C GLY A 20 6.41 6.52 -0.34
N ASN A 21 7.24 5.61 -0.83
CA ASN A 21 7.84 5.63 -2.17
C ASN A 21 6.99 4.89 -3.23
N CYS A 22 5.83 4.36 -2.84
CA CYS A 22 4.82 3.76 -3.70
C CYS A 22 3.46 4.46 -3.54
N THR A 23 2.68 4.48 -4.61
CA THR A 23 1.28 4.91 -4.62
C THR A 23 0.40 3.84 -5.27
N THR A 24 -0.86 3.76 -4.85
CA THR A 24 -1.83 2.84 -5.45
C THR A 24 -2.51 3.48 -6.66
N LYS A 25 -2.69 2.73 -7.74
CA LYS A 25 -3.45 3.17 -8.92
C LYS A 25 -4.44 2.10 -9.35
N LEU A 26 -5.63 2.53 -9.73
CA LEU A 26 -6.61 1.66 -10.38
C LEU A 26 -6.31 1.61 -11.88
N ILE A 27 -6.18 0.40 -12.43
CA ILE A 27 -6.09 0.16 -13.87
C ILE A 27 -7.16 -0.85 -14.30
N SER A 28 -7.53 -0.84 -15.58
CA SER A 28 -8.43 -1.83 -16.16
C SER A 28 -7.69 -2.66 -17.21
N ILE A 29 -7.77 -3.99 -17.10
CA ILE A 29 -7.22 -4.91 -18.10
C ILE A 29 -8.35 -5.82 -18.56
N LYS A 30 -8.72 -5.72 -19.85
CA LYS A 30 -9.84 -6.46 -20.46
C LYS A 30 -11.16 -6.29 -19.68
N GLY A 31 -11.41 -5.08 -19.19
CA GLY A 31 -12.61 -4.75 -18.40
C GLY A 31 -12.55 -5.13 -16.92
N ASN A 32 -11.52 -5.85 -16.47
CA ASN A 32 -11.35 -6.19 -15.07
C ASN A 32 -10.52 -5.13 -14.35
N PRO A 33 -10.95 -4.62 -13.17
CA PRO A 33 -10.20 -3.67 -12.38
C PRO A 33 -9.06 -4.35 -11.62
N TYR A 34 -7.88 -3.72 -11.63
CA TYR A 34 -6.71 -4.12 -10.86
C TYR A 34 -6.20 -2.92 -10.06
N LEU A 35 -5.96 -3.16 -8.77
CA LEU A 35 -5.20 -2.24 -7.93
C LEU A 35 -3.72 -2.56 -8.09
N ILE A 36 -2.94 -1.60 -8.57
CA ILE A 36 -1.48 -1.73 -8.72
C ILE A 36 -0.77 -0.77 -7.77
N LEU A 37 0.48 -1.10 -7.44
CA LEU A 37 1.41 -0.21 -6.78
C LEU A 37 2.40 0.31 -7.82
N VAL A 38 2.59 1.63 -7.85
CA VAL A 38 3.51 2.32 -8.76
C VAL A 38 4.49 3.10 -7.90
N THR A 39 5.77 3.04 -8.21
CA THR A 39 6.77 3.84 -7.52
C THR A 39 6.57 5.32 -7.84
N SER A 40 6.60 6.18 -6.82
CA SER A 40 6.50 7.64 -6.99
C SER A 40 7.86 8.30 -7.26
N GLN A 41 8.95 7.55 -7.05
CA GLN A 41 10.34 7.97 -7.20
C GLN A 41 11.23 6.76 -7.55
N ASP A 42 12.50 7.01 -7.85
CA ASP A 42 13.50 5.96 -8.02
C ASP A 42 13.75 5.22 -6.69
N ILE A 43 13.90 3.90 -6.75
CA ILE A 43 14.10 3.02 -5.59
C ILE A 43 15.48 2.38 -5.67
N LYS A 44 16.27 2.48 -4.61
CA LYS A 44 17.57 1.77 -4.54
C LYS A 44 17.41 0.36 -3.97
N PRO A 45 18.30 -0.57 -4.32
CA PRO A 45 18.32 -1.90 -3.70
C PRO A 45 18.42 -1.81 -2.17
N GLY A 46 17.55 -2.56 -1.49
CA GLY A 46 17.47 -2.58 -0.02
C GLY A 46 16.54 -1.53 0.59
N GLU A 47 16.02 -0.58 -0.18
CA GLU A 47 14.95 0.31 0.28
C GLU A 47 13.63 -0.46 0.43
N GLU A 48 12.94 -0.22 1.55
CA GLU A 48 11.61 -0.78 1.78
C GLU A 48 10.57 -0.08 0.89
N LEU A 49 9.65 -0.85 0.32
CA LEU A 49 8.52 -0.32 -0.43
C LEU A 49 7.36 0.00 0.52
N LEU A 50 6.98 1.27 0.57
CA LEU A 50 5.97 1.80 1.49
C LEU A 50 4.90 2.55 0.72
N TYR A 51 3.64 2.43 1.13
CA TYR A 51 2.54 3.22 0.56
C TYR A 51 1.57 3.72 1.64
N ASP A 52 0.84 4.79 1.32
CA ASP A 52 -0.19 5.29 2.21
C ASP A 52 -1.42 4.35 2.20
N TYR A 53 -1.79 3.84 3.36
CA TYR A 53 -2.93 2.92 3.50
C TYR A 53 -4.27 3.66 3.36
N GLY A 54 -4.27 4.99 3.44
CA GLY A 54 -5.45 5.83 3.26
C GLY A 54 -6.39 5.87 4.46
N GLU A 55 -6.06 5.17 5.56
CA GLU A 55 -6.86 5.19 6.78
C GLU A 55 -6.70 6.52 7.52
N ARG A 56 -7.82 7.14 7.90
CA ARG A 56 -7.87 8.46 8.55
C ARG A 56 -8.83 8.50 9.75
N SER A 57 -9.51 7.39 10.04
CA SER A 57 -10.46 7.29 11.15
C SER A 57 -9.74 7.41 12.48
N LYS A 58 -10.25 8.29 13.35
CA LYS A 58 -9.63 8.62 14.64
C LYS A 58 -9.40 7.38 15.51
N ASP A 59 -10.43 6.56 15.68
CA ASP A 59 -10.37 5.38 16.56
C ASP A 59 -9.36 4.33 16.06
N ILE A 60 -9.24 4.17 14.73
CA ILE A 60 -8.28 3.24 14.12
C ILE A 60 -6.86 3.77 14.29
N ILE A 61 -6.66 5.07 14.08
CA ILE A 61 -5.38 5.75 14.30
C ILE A 61 -4.96 5.70 15.78
N GLU A 62 -5.88 5.83 16.73
CA GLU A 62 -5.60 5.69 18.15
C GLU A 62 -5.11 4.28 18.49
N SER A 63 -5.70 3.25 17.87
CA SER A 63 -5.30 1.86 18.04
C SER A 63 -4.02 1.48 17.27
N HIS A 64 -3.70 2.20 16.18
CA HIS A 64 -2.56 1.97 15.31
C HIS A 64 -1.80 3.29 15.04
N PRO A 65 -1.05 3.82 16.04
CA PRO A 65 -0.47 5.16 15.96
C PRO A 65 0.51 5.38 14.80
N TRP A 66 1.09 4.30 14.26
CA TRP A 66 1.99 4.34 13.09
C TRP A 66 1.30 4.80 11.80
N LEU A 67 -0.04 4.81 11.73
CA LEU A 67 -0.79 5.35 10.60
C LEU A 67 -0.65 6.88 10.42
N LYS A 68 -0.05 7.57 11.39
CA LYS A 68 0.26 9.01 11.28
C LYS A 68 1.62 9.30 10.63
N ALA A 69 2.46 8.28 10.46
CA ALA A 69 3.86 8.40 10.08
C ALA A 69 4.10 8.25 8.57
#